data_AF-A0A2K8T5Y0-F1
#
_entry.id   AF-A0A2K8T5Y0-F1
#
_cell.length_a   1.000
_cell.length_b   1.000
_cell.length_c   1.000
_cell.angle_alpha   90.00
_cell.angle_beta   90.00
_cell.angle_gamma   90.00
#
_symmetry.space_group_name_H-M   'P 1'
#
loop_
_entity.id
_entity.type
_entity.pdbx_description
1 polymer ?
#
loop_
_entity_poly.entity_id
_entity_poly.type
_entity_poly.pdbx_seq_one_letter_code
_entity_poly.pdbx_strand_id
1 'polypeptide(L)' 'MYFQAEQLSSVGSGAVESAVKQIDKRLQIVGAQWKYENLPQMLSLRCAYLNGFLAPTF' A
#
# COMPACT_ATOMS: atom_id res chain seq x y z
N MET A 1 1.74 15.87 8.85
CA MET A 1 2.41 14.85 9.67
C MET A 1 2.84 13.72 8.74
N TYR A 2 4.05 13.80 8.20
CA TYR A 2 4.70 12.70 7.50
C TYR A 2 5.40 11.86 8.57
N PHE A 3 4.93 10.64 8.82
CA PHE A 3 5.62 9.70 9.70
C PHE A 3 6.88 9.21 8.96
N GLN A 4 7.99 9.87 9.25
CA GLN A 4 9.32 9.38 8.93
C GLN A 4 9.61 8.24 9.92
N ALA A 5 9.52 7.00 9.45
CA ALA A 5 10.05 5.85 10.16
C ALA A 5 11.43 5.57 9.58
N GLU A 6 12.44 5.94 10.36
CA GLU A 6 13.84 5.60 10.20
C GLU A 6 14.06 4.07 10.17
N GLN A 7 15.17 3.66 9.56
CA GLN A 7 15.73 2.30 9.49
C GLN A 7 15.07 1.32 8.51
N LEU A 8 15.46 1.41 7.24
CA LEU A 8 15.91 0.19 6.56
C LEU A 8 17.10 0.54 5.68
N SER A 9 18.19 -0.18 5.91
CA SER A 9 19.42 -0.15 5.13
C SER A 9 19.14 -0.01 3.63
N SER A 10 20.01 0.75 2.95
CA SER A 10 20.08 0.97 1.50
C SER A 10 20.18 -0.36 0.72
N VAL A 11 19.08 -1.11 0.66
CA VAL A 11 18.92 -2.35 -0.12
C VAL A 11 17.81 -2.09 -1.13
N GLY A 12 18.20 -1.72 -2.34
CA GLY A 12 17.32 -1.70 -3.54
C GLY A 12 15.93 -1.09 -3.35
N SER A 13 15.83 0.15 -2.85
CA SER A 13 14.55 0.79 -2.51
C SER A 13 13.62 1.05 -3.70
N GLY A 14 14.07 0.88 -4.95
CA GLY A 14 13.21 1.06 -6.13
C GLY A 14 11.98 0.13 -6.15
N ALA A 15 12.12 -1.12 -5.72
CA ALA A 15 11.00 -2.08 -5.74
C ALA A 15 9.97 -1.78 -4.63
N VAL A 16 10.43 -1.44 -3.43
CA VAL A 16 9.57 -1.10 -2.29
C VAL A 16 8.86 0.24 -2.53
N GLU A 17 9.58 1.27 -2.97
CA GLU A 17 8.99 2.57 -3.32
C GLU A 17 7.98 2.45 -4.46
N SER A 18 8.27 1.59 -5.46
CA SER A 18 7.34 1.34 -6.56
C SER A 18 6.08 0.64 -6.08
N ALA A 19 6.20 -0.35 -5.18
CA ALA A 19 5.04 -1.02 -4.58
C ALA A 19 4.19 -0.06 -3.75
N VAL A 20 4.82 0.78 -2.92
CA VAL A 20 4.13 1.81 -2.13
C VAL A 20 3.41 2.81 -3.04
N LYS A 21 4.06 3.32 -4.10
CA LYS A 21 3.44 4.21 -5.09
C LYS A 21 2.26 3.56 -5.81
N GLN A 22 2.34 2.27 -6.13
CA GLN A 22 1.24 1.53 -6.76
C GLN A 22 0.06 1.33 -5.82
N ILE A 23 0.31 1.08 -4.53
CA ILE A 23 -0.74 0.98 -3.51
C ILE A 23 -1.39 2.35 -3.32
N ASP A 24 -0.60 3.40 -3.09
CA ASP A 24 -1.05 4.77 -2.87
C ASP A 24 -1.93 5.28 -4.02
N LYS A 25 -1.45 5.17 -5.27
CA LYS A 25 -2.19 5.61 -6.46
C LYS A 25 -3.52 4.86 -6.67
N ARG A 26 -3.63 3.62 -6.18
CA ARG A 26 -4.85 2.79 -6.31
C ARG A 26 -5.78 2.92 -5.11
N LEU A 27 -5.25 3.38 -3.98
CA LEU A 27 -6.02 3.72 -2.79
C LEU A 27 -6.61 5.14 -2.91
N GLN A 28 -5.92 6.05 -3.59
CA GLN A 28 -6.39 7.42 -3.78
C GLN A 28 -7.69 7.46 -4.61
N ILE A 29 -8.78 7.92 -4.01
CA ILE A 29 -10.00 8.28 -4.70
C ILE A 29 -9.94 9.79 -4.98
N VAL A 30 -10.08 10.18 -6.24
CA VAL A 30 -10.06 11.61 -6.61
C VAL A 30 -11.22 12.32 -5.92
N GLY A 31 -10.91 13.35 -5.13
CA GLY A 31 -11.90 14.16 -4.40
C GLY A 31 -12.44 13.53 -3.10
N ALA A 32 -11.93 12.38 -2.66
CA ALA A 32 -12.33 11.76 -1.41
C ALA A 32 -11.12 11.31 -0.58
N GLN A 33 -11.26 11.38 0.75
CA GLN A 33 -10.27 10.89 1.69
C GLN A 33 -10.85 9.73 2.49
N TRP A 34 -10.05 8.70 2.73
CA TRP A 34 -10.44 7.58 3.57
C TRP A 34 -10.53 8.01 5.03
N LYS A 35 -11.53 7.50 5.74
CA LYS A 35 -11.53 7.53 7.21
C LYS A 35 -10.36 6.69 7.70
N TYR A 36 -9.64 7.21 8.70
CA TYR A 36 -8.46 6.56 9.25
C TYR A 36 -8.75 5.14 9.75
N GLU A 37 -9.95 4.91 10.28
CA GLU A 37 -10.45 3.63 10.77
C GLU A 37 -10.53 2.56 9.66
N ASN A 38 -10.82 2.95 8.42
CA ASN A 38 -10.99 2.04 7.28
C ASN A 38 -9.68 1.81 6.51
N LEU A 39 -8.67 2.65 6.77
CA LEU A 39 -7.37 2.61 6.13
C LEU A 39 -6.66 1.25 6.28
N PRO A 40 -6.55 0.63 7.48
CA PRO A 40 -5.86 -0.65 7.63
C PRO A 40 -6.56 -1.80 6.89
N GLN A 41 -7.90 -1.80 6.83
CA GLN A 41 -8.65 -2.83 6.10
C GLN A 41 -8.42 -2.72 4.59
N MET A 42 -8.45 -1.49 4.05
CA MET A 42 -8.18 -1.26 2.63
C MET A 42 -6.73 -1.55 2.23
N LEU A 43 -5.76 -1.18 3.08
CA LEU A 43 -4.36 -1.53 2.87
C LEU A 43 -4.17 -3.05 2.88
N SER A 44 -4.78 -3.76 3.84
CA SER A 44 -4.73 -5.22 3.94
C SER A 44 -5.31 -5.89 2.69
N LEU A 45 -6.49 -5.45 2.22
CA LEU A 45 -7.09 -5.94 0.97
C LEU A 45 -6.16 -5.74 -0.23
N ARG A 46 -5.53 -4.56 -0.33
CA ARG A 46 -4.63 -4.26 -1.45
C ARG A 46 -3.34 -5.07 -1.39
N CYS A 47 -2.78 -5.26 -0.19
CA CYS A 47 -1.64 -6.15 0.03
C CYS A 47 -2.00 -7.59 -0.35
N ALA A 48 -3.15 -8.10 0.07
CA ALA A 48 -3.61 -9.44 -0.28
C ALA A 48 -3.78 -9.60 -1.80
N TYR A 49 -4.26 -8.56 -2.50
CA TYR A 49 -4.39 -8.56 -3.96
C TYR A 49 -3.03 -8.63 -4.66
N LEU A 50 -2.09 -7.78 -4.24
CA LEU A 50 -0.75 -7.73 -4.83
C LEU A 50 0.06 -9.00 -4.57
N ASN A 51 -0.14 -9.64 -3.42
CA ASN A 51 0.49 -10.91 -3.08
C ASN A 51 -0.26 -12.13 -3.65
N GLY A 52 -1.33 -11.93 -4.44
CA GLY A 52 -2.09 -13.02 -5.07
C GLY A 52 -2.98 -13.83 -4.12
N PHE A 53 -3.07 -13.46 -2.83
CA PHE A 53 -3.93 -14.12 -1.84
C PHE A 53 -5.44 -13.92 -2.08
N LEU A 54 -5.83 -12.98 -2.95
CA LEU A 54 -7.22 -12.74 -3.35
C LEU A 54 -7.58 -13.33 -4.72
N ALA A 55 -6.61 -13.87 -5.46
CA ALA A 55 -6.91 -14.50 -6.74
C ALA A 55 -7.45 -15.92 -6.49
N PRO A 56 -8.63 -16.30 -7.03
CA PRO A 56 -8.94 -17.72 -7.15
C PRO A 56 -7.87 -18.35 -8.04
N THR A 57 -7.07 -19.23 -7.46
CA THR A 57 -6.29 -20.23 -8.21
C THR A 57 -7.29 -21.05 -9.02
N PHE A 58 -7.42 -20.71 -10.30
CA PHE A 58 -7.99 -21.58 -11.33
C PHE A 58 -6.86 -22.31 -12.04
#